data_AF-A0A1W9N0P7-F1
#
_entry.id   AF-A0A1W9N0P7-F1
#
_cell.length_a   1.000
_cell.length_b   1.000
_cell.length_c   1.000
_cell.angle_alpha   90.00
_cell.angle_beta   90.00
_cell.angle_gamma   90.00
#
_symmetry.space_group_name_H-M   'P 1'
#
loop_
_entity.id
_entity.type
_entity.pdbx_description
1 polymer ?
#
loop_
_entity_poly.entity_id
_entity_poly.type
_entity_poly.pdbx_seq_one_letter_code
_entity_poly.pdbx_strand_id
1 'polypeptide(L)'
;MVSDIPDQLISRLSDFINLKIGLYFPENRWKELKRSMSAVARDFAGKYDIADDPVSCAEWLLSSPATQEQLDILAKHLTIGETYFFRDKNLFQTLRQNILPELIAGCRETGKKLRIWSAGCCTGEEPYSIAILADQMMPERNITILATDLNTLFLRKAEQGIYTRWSFRDTPEWIIQKYFIRTDEKYFEISPYLKKMVRFSQLNLVDDIYPSVMNNTHAMDIIFCRNVLMYFESDQRAEIIGRFFRSLSEKGWLIFSPSETPGVRHPGLAPVQFPNVTLYRKEVRGTGSEVRGQGSGGSSYWHAAGMPPPLISHLSPRTSDPVPAYETILCLAGKGKLEEAEIQCKTAVEREKKLDPGYHYLLATIYQEQGRPKDSLKSLRHALYLDPGFVLAHFLLGNLMMLEGRSDESEKHLRNALSLLLAMKPESLVAYSEGITAGRLLEVVQSMIQRIL
;
A
#
# COMPACT_ATOMS: atom_id res chain seq x y z
N MET A 1 -35.32 8.39 -24.86
CA MET A 1 -34.12 8.70 -25.65
C MET A 1 -33.06 9.13 -24.65
N VAL A 2 -31.97 8.37 -24.50
CA VAL A 2 -30.86 8.81 -23.65
C VAL A 2 -30.19 9.98 -24.37
N SER A 3 -30.13 11.15 -23.74
CA SER A 3 -29.38 12.30 -24.24
C SER A 3 -27.90 11.92 -24.35
N ASP A 4 -27.32 12.05 -25.54
CA ASP A 4 -25.90 11.82 -25.72
C ASP A 4 -25.11 12.97 -25.09
N ILE A 5 -24.05 12.67 -24.34
CA ILE A 5 -23.25 13.70 -23.66
C ILE A 5 -22.50 14.51 -24.74
N PRO A 6 -22.64 15.86 -24.79
CA PRO A 6 -21.91 16.69 -25.73
C PRO A 6 -20.39 16.56 -25.59
N ASP A 7 -19.63 16.71 -26.68
CA ASP A 7 -18.18 16.47 -26.68
C ASP A 7 -17.40 17.42 -25.77
N GLN A 8 -17.85 18.67 -25.62
CA GLN A 8 -17.24 19.60 -24.66
C GLN A 8 -17.46 19.17 -23.21
N LEU A 9 -18.63 18.57 -22.92
CA LEU A 9 -18.98 18.10 -21.57
C LEU A 9 -18.24 16.80 -21.24
N ILE A 10 -18.17 15.85 -22.18
CA ILE A 10 -17.45 14.59 -21.97
C ILE A 10 -15.94 14.80 -21.82
N SER A 11 -15.36 15.78 -22.52
CA SER A 11 -13.95 16.14 -22.35
C SER A 11 -13.67 16.60 -20.92
N ARG A 12 -14.46 17.57 -20.42
CA ARG A 12 -14.32 18.08 -19.03
C ARG A 12 -14.57 16.98 -17.99
N LEU A 13 -15.54 16.11 -18.25
CA LEU A 13 -15.83 14.97 -17.38
C LEU A 13 -14.67 13.98 -17.36
N SER A 14 -14.06 13.69 -18.51
CA SER A 14 -12.87 12.86 -18.62
C SER A 14 -11.71 13.43 -17.81
N ASP A 15 -11.44 14.74 -17.92
CA ASP A 15 -10.39 15.42 -17.15
C ASP A 15 -10.67 15.34 -15.65
N PHE A 16 -11.93 15.54 -15.26
CA PHE A 16 -12.36 15.41 -13.87
C PHE A 16 -12.16 13.99 -13.32
N ILE A 17 -12.56 12.97 -14.08
CA ILE A 17 -12.39 11.55 -13.70
C ILE A 17 -10.91 11.20 -13.58
N ASN A 18 -10.10 11.64 -14.54
CA ASN A 18 -8.65 11.45 -14.53
C ASN A 18 -8.03 12.08 -13.28
N LEU A 19 -8.40 13.32 -12.96
CA LEU A 19 -7.90 14.02 -11.78
C LEU A 19 -8.32 13.37 -10.46
N LYS A 20 -9.58 12.90 -10.36
CA LYS A 20 -10.15 12.45 -9.08
C LYS A 20 -9.92 10.97 -8.79
N ILE A 21 -9.95 10.12 -9.80
CA ILE A 21 -9.84 8.66 -9.64
C ILE A 21 -8.76 8.04 -10.54
N GLY A 22 -8.00 8.85 -11.27
CA GLY A 22 -6.85 8.43 -12.07
C GLY A 22 -7.17 7.72 -13.38
N LEU A 23 -8.45 7.51 -13.71
CA LEU A 23 -8.82 6.79 -14.93
C LEU A 23 -8.79 7.74 -16.13
N TYR A 24 -7.91 7.44 -17.09
CA TYR A 24 -7.74 8.20 -18.31
C TYR A 24 -8.64 7.70 -19.45
N PHE A 25 -9.47 8.61 -19.97
CA PHE A 25 -10.35 8.38 -21.11
C PHE A 25 -10.00 9.30 -22.29
N PRO A 26 -9.01 8.95 -23.13
CA PRO A 26 -8.71 9.71 -24.34
C PRO A 26 -9.92 9.78 -25.27
N GLU A 27 -9.89 10.72 -26.23
CA GLU A 27 -11.01 10.99 -27.16
C GLU A 27 -11.54 9.71 -27.84
N ASN A 28 -10.64 8.82 -28.27
CA ASN A 28 -11.01 7.54 -28.89
C ASN A 28 -11.74 6.55 -27.94
N ARG A 29 -11.75 6.81 -26.62
CA ARG A 29 -12.49 6.06 -25.59
C ARG A 29 -13.70 6.80 -25.05
N TRP A 30 -14.04 8.01 -25.52
CA TRP A 30 -15.23 8.72 -25.05
C TRP A 30 -16.52 7.96 -25.29
N LYS A 31 -16.62 7.18 -26.36
CA LYS A 31 -17.78 6.30 -26.60
C LYS A 31 -18.02 5.30 -25.47
N GLU A 32 -16.94 4.77 -24.89
CA GLU A 32 -17.01 3.87 -23.74
C GLU A 32 -17.44 4.63 -22.49
N LEU A 33 -16.84 5.80 -22.23
CA LEU A 33 -17.20 6.64 -21.09
C LEU A 33 -18.67 7.06 -21.13
N LYS A 34 -19.17 7.56 -22.28
CA LYS A 34 -20.58 7.95 -22.48
C LYS A 34 -21.52 6.77 -22.17
N ARG A 35 -21.16 5.55 -22.60
CA ARG A 35 -21.93 4.34 -22.30
C ARG A 35 -21.96 4.03 -20.80
N SER A 36 -20.81 4.08 -20.13
CA SER A 36 -20.73 3.83 -18.68
C SER A 36 -21.47 4.88 -17.85
N MET A 37 -21.51 6.13 -18.31
CA MET A 37 -22.24 7.21 -17.64
C MET A 37 -23.75 6.96 -17.55
N SER A 38 -24.33 6.12 -18.41
CA SER A 38 -25.73 5.71 -18.25
C SER A 38 -25.98 4.87 -16.99
N ALA A 39 -25.02 4.04 -16.59
CA ALA A 39 -25.13 3.27 -15.35
C ALA A 39 -24.82 4.14 -14.12
N VAL A 40 -23.88 5.08 -14.26
CA VAL A 40 -23.57 6.08 -13.23
C VAL A 40 -24.79 6.96 -12.95
N ALA A 41 -25.42 7.53 -13.97
CA ALA A 41 -26.59 8.40 -13.83
C ALA A 41 -27.73 7.71 -13.04
N ARG A 42 -28.00 6.44 -13.34
CA ARG A 42 -29.01 5.65 -12.64
C ARG A 42 -28.73 5.48 -11.16
N ASP A 43 -27.47 5.16 -10.81
CA ASP A 43 -27.08 5.02 -9.41
C ASP A 43 -27.12 6.37 -8.68
N PHE A 44 -26.78 7.47 -9.35
CA PHE A 44 -26.87 8.81 -8.79
C PHE A 44 -28.32 9.23 -8.56
N ALA A 45 -29.21 9.06 -9.54
CA ALA A 45 -30.63 9.39 -9.41
C ALA A 45 -31.35 8.57 -8.32
N GLY A 46 -30.84 7.37 -8.01
CA GLY A 46 -31.33 6.58 -6.88
C GLY A 46 -30.90 7.11 -5.50
N LYS A 47 -29.95 8.04 -5.42
CA LYS A 47 -29.36 8.55 -4.17
C LYS A 47 -29.48 10.06 -3.99
N TYR A 48 -29.52 10.80 -5.09
CA TYR A 48 -29.52 12.25 -5.13
C TYR A 48 -30.70 12.73 -5.96
N ASP A 49 -31.22 13.91 -5.64
CA ASP A 49 -32.33 14.54 -6.36
C ASP A 49 -31.86 15.13 -7.69
N ILE A 50 -31.47 14.26 -8.62
CA ILE A 50 -31.06 14.59 -9.98
C ILE A 50 -31.78 13.65 -10.97
N ALA A 51 -31.91 14.11 -12.22
CA ALA A 51 -32.51 13.29 -13.27
C ALA A 51 -31.65 12.04 -13.58
N ASP A 52 -32.31 10.91 -13.87
CA ASP A 52 -31.68 9.68 -14.39
C ASP A 52 -31.30 9.86 -15.87
N ASP A 53 -30.39 10.79 -16.14
CA ASP A 53 -29.80 10.98 -17.45
C ASP A 53 -28.30 11.34 -17.38
N PRO A 54 -27.49 10.89 -18.36
CA PRO A 54 -26.05 11.08 -18.32
C PRO A 54 -25.59 12.54 -18.38
N VAL A 55 -26.36 13.43 -19.02
CA VAL A 55 -26.00 14.85 -19.18
C VAL A 55 -26.14 15.57 -17.85
N SER A 56 -27.31 15.47 -17.20
CA SER A 56 -27.54 16.06 -15.88
C SER A 56 -26.55 15.53 -14.84
N CYS A 57 -26.25 14.23 -14.88
CA CYS A 57 -25.26 13.63 -13.98
C CYS A 57 -23.85 14.21 -14.21
N ALA A 58 -23.41 14.36 -15.46
CA ALA A 58 -22.11 14.94 -15.79
C ALA A 58 -22.01 16.42 -15.38
N GLU A 59 -23.05 17.21 -15.65
CA GLU A 59 -23.11 18.62 -15.23
C GLU A 59 -23.05 18.74 -13.71
N TRP A 60 -23.79 17.87 -12.99
CA TRP A 60 -23.81 17.88 -11.55
C TRP A 60 -22.44 17.57 -10.93
N LEU A 61 -21.79 16.50 -11.42
CA LEU A 61 -20.42 16.11 -11.01
C LEU A 61 -19.40 17.23 -11.24
N LEU A 62 -19.59 18.06 -12.26
CA LEU A 62 -18.70 19.16 -12.60
C LEU A 62 -19.06 20.48 -11.91
N SER A 63 -20.22 20.56 -11.25
CA SER A 63 -20.71 21.81 -10.63
C SER A 63 -20.16 22.05 -9.22
N SER A 64 -19.70 21.01 -8.53
CA SER A 64 -19.19 21.10 -7.16
C SER A 64 -18.11 20.06 -6.89
N PRO A 65 -17.29 20.22 -5.83
CA PRO A 65 -16.33 19.20 -5.42
C PRO A 65 -17.04 17.89 -5.10
N ALA A 66 -16.65 16.80 -5.76
CA ALA A 66 -17.29 15.51 -5.51
C ALA A 66 -16.91 14.93 -4.15
N THR A 67 -17.90 14.31 -3.50
CA THR A 67 -17.73 13.58 -2.25
C THR A 67 -17.13 12.19 -2.51
N GLN A 68 -16.54 11.58 -1.48
CA GLN A 68 -16.01 10.21 -1.60
C GLN A 68 -17.08 9.20 -2.05
N GLU A 69 -18.33 9.36 -1.61
CA GLU A 69 -19.44 8.49 -2.04
C GLU A 69 -19.68 8.57 -3.55
N GLN A 70 -19.62 9.78 -4.12
CA GLN A 70 -19.79 9.99 -5.55
C GLN A 70 -18.62 9.40 -6.34
N LEU A 71 -17.39 9.54 -5.82
CA LEU A 71 -16.20 8.92 -6.41
C LEU A 71 -16.29 7.38 -6.36
N ASP A 72 -16.84 6.80 -5.29
CA ASP A 72 -17.07 5.36 -5.19
C ASP A 72 -18.08 4.86 -6.23
N ILE A 73 -19.13 5.63 -6.52
CA ILE A 73 -20.10 5.29 -7.58
C ILE A 73 -19.41 5.35 -8.95
N LEU A 74 -18.58 6.36 -9.22
CA LEU A 74 -17.77 6.41 -10.44
C LEU A 74 -16.86 5.19 -10.56
N ALA A 75 -16.08 4.89 -9.52
CA ALA A 75 -15.19 3.73 -9.48
C ALA A 75 -15.93 2.42 -9.73
N LYS A 76 -17.13 2.25 -9.17
CA LYS A 76 -17.98 1.06 -9.34
C LYS A 76 -18.28 0.76 -10.81
N HIS A 77 -18.53 1.77 -11.63
CA HIS A 77 -18.96 1.61 -13.03
C HIS A 77 -17.85 1.83 -14.06
N LEU A 78 -16.80 2.55 -13.71
CA LEU A 78 -15.72 2.92 -14.63
C LEU A 78 -14.51 1.97 -14.56
N THR A 79 -14.41 1.13 -13.52
CA THR A 79 -13.33 0.14 -13.41
C THR A 79 -13.70 -1.19 -14.09
N ILE A 80 -12.69 -1.86 -14.64
CA ILE A 80 -12.84 -3.14 -15.34
C ILE A 80 -12.45 -4.28 -14.42
N GLY A 81 -13.39 -5.19 -14.17
CA GLY A 81 -13.25 -6.28 -13.20
C GLY A 81 -12.77 -7.62 -13.76
N GLU A 82 -11.84 -7.63 -14.72
CA GLU A 82 -11.37 -8.88 -15.35
C GLU A 82 -10.14 -9.42 -14.63
N THR A 83 -10.31 -10.51 -13.87
CA THR A 83 -9.24 -11.19 -13.13
C THR A 83 -9.53 -12.69 -12.97
N TYR A 84 -8.52 -13.45 -12.54
CA TYR A 84 -8.60 -14.89 -12.28
C TYR A 84 -7.41 -15.41 -11.50
N PHE A 85 -7.61 -16.57 -10.88
CA PHE A 85 -6.57 -17.23 -10.11
C PHE A 85 -5.39 -17.63 -10.99
N PHE A 86 -4.18 -17.40 -10.48
CA PHE A 86 -2.91 -17.70 -11.16
C PHE A 86 -2.80 -17.10 -12.58
N ARG A 87 -3.38 -15.91 -12.78
CA ARG A 87 -3.25 -15.14 -14.02
C ARG A 87 -1.76 -14.90 -14.33
N ASP A 88 -1.33 -15.39 -15.50
CA ASP A 88 0.08 -15.52 -15.93
C ASP A 88 0.86 -16.61 -15.18
N LYS A 89 0.81 -17.82 -15.74
CA LYS A 89 1.47 -19.01 -15.18
C LYS A 89 3.00 -18.84 -15.13
N ASN A 90 3.60 -18.14 -16.09
CA ASN A 90 5.05 -17.93 -16.14
C ASN A 90 5.51 -17.04 -14.97
N LEU A 91 4.72 -16.01 -14.63
CA LEU A 91 4.97 -15.18 -13.45
C LEU A 91 4.95 -16.01 -12.17
N PHE A 92 3.88 -16.77 -11.91
CA PHE A 92 3.77 -17.56 -10.68
C PHE A 92 4.83 -18.68 -10.61
N GLN A 93 5.26 -19.22 -11.74
CA GLN A 93 6.40 -20.15 -11.81
C GLN A 93 7.72 -19.45 -11.43
N THR A 94 7.98 -18.26 -12.00
CA THR A 94 9.16 -17.44 -11.69
C THR A 94 9.21 -17.06 -10.20
N LEU A 95 8.05 -16.67 -9.63
CA LEU A 95 7.93 -16.39 -8.20
C LEU A 95 8.32 -17.61 -7.36
N ARG A 96 7.78 -18.79 -7.69
CA ARG A 96 8.07 -20.04 -6.97
C ARG A 96 9.54 -20.44 -7.05
N GLN A 97 10.14 -20.31 -8.23
CA GLN A 97 11.47 -20.88 -8.51
C GLN A 97 12.62 -19.92 -8.17
N ASN A 98 12.41 -18.61 -8.34
CA ASN A 98 13.52 -17.65 -8.32
C ASN A 98 13.37 -16.57 -7.25
N ILE A 99 12.15 -16.12 -6.93
CA ILE A 99 11.95 -14.93 -6.09
C ILE A 99 11.65 -15.29 -4.64
N LEU A 100 10.60 -16.08 -4.41
CA LEU A 100 10.14 -16.41 -3.06
C LEU A 100 11.15 -17.23 -2.24
N PRO A 101 11.94 -18.17 -2.81
CA PRO A 101 12.93 -18.90 -2.02
C PRO A 101 13.96 -18.00 -1.33
N GLU A 102 14.51 -17.00 -2.05
CA GLU A 102 15.47 -16.03 -1.50
C GLU A 102 14.84 -15.20 -0.38
N LEU A 103 13.63 -14.68 -0.62
CA LEU A 103 12.93 -13.83 0.35
C LEU A 103 12.52 -14.61 1.61
N ILE A 104 11.98 -15.83 1.45
CA ILE A 104 11.59 -16.69 2.58
C ILE A 104 12.81 -17.05 3.44
N ALA A 105 13.95 -17.36 2.81
CA ALA A 105 15.19 -17.63 3.55
C ALA A 105 15.63 -16.41 4.38
N GLY A 106 15.65 -15.21 3.78
CA GLY A 106 15.97 -13.98 4.50
C GLY A 106 14.99 -13.65 5.63
N CYS A 107 13.69 -13.91 5.44
CA CYS A 107 12.68 -13.77 6.49
C CYS A 107 12.92 -14.74 7.66
N ARG A 108 13.34 -15.99 7.39
CA ARG A 108 13.66 -16.98 8.43
C ARG A 108 14.90 -16.59 9.23
N GLU A 109 15.93 -16.06 8.57
CA GLU A 109 17.15 -15.60 9.23
C GLU A 109 16.91 -14.38 10.12
N THR A 110 16.09 -13.45 9.65
CA THR A 110 15.83 -12.17 10.37
C THR A 110 14.63 -12.22 11.31
N GLY A 111 13.80 -13.28 11.25
CA GLY A 111 12.52 -13.38 11.95
C GLY A 111 11.42 -12.45 11.40
N LYS A 112 11.70 -11.66 10.37
CA LYS A 112 10.75 -10.70 9.78
C LYS A 112 9.65 -11.39 8.99
N LYS A 113 8.51 -10.72 8.89
CA LYS A 113 7.41 -11.11 8.01
C LYS A 113 7.72 -10.74 6.57
N LEU A 114 7.38 -11.63 5.64
CA LEU A 114 7.33 -11.31 4.23
C LEU A 114 6.16 -10.36 3.96
N ARG A 115 6.41 -9.21 3.34
CA ARG A 115 5.40 -8.17 3.07
C ARG A 115 5.14 -8.07 1.57
N ILE A 116 3.92 -8.37 1.15
CA ILE A 116 3.49 -8.31 -0.25
C ILE A 116 2.31 -7.36 -0.40
N TRP A 117 2.32 -6.55 -1.46
CA TRP A 117 1.21 -5.70 -1.84
C TRP A 117 0.68 -6.07 -3.24
N SER A 118 -0.61 -6.40 -3.35
CA SER A 118 -1.35 -6.45 -4.62
C SER A 118 -2.14 -5.15 -4.80
N ALA A 119 -1.63 -4.26 -5.65
CA ALA A 119 -2.20 -2.96 -5.98
C ALA A 119 -3.09 -3.05 -7.23
N GLY A 120 -4.39 -2.78 -7.07
CA GLY A 120 -5.43 -3.05 -8.07
C GLY A 120 -5.87 -4.51 -8.04
N CYS A 121 -6.22 -5.02 -6.86
CA CYS A 121 -6.46 -6.44 -6.63
C CYS A 121 -7.77 -6.98 -7.20
N CYS A 122 -8.64 -6.11 -7.72
CA CYS A 122 -9.98 -6.45 -8.20
C CYS A 122 -10.73 -7.30 -7.15
N THR A 123 -11.33 -8.41 -7.56
CA THR A 123 -12.17 -9.30 -6.76
C THR A 123 -11.39 -10.33 -5.95
N GLY A 124 -10.07 -10.14 -5.79
CA GLY A 124 -9.24 -10.86 -4.83
C GLY A 124 -8.52 -12.10 -5.37
N GLU A 125 -8.72 -12.48 -6.62
CA GLU A 125 -8.07 -13.66 -7.19
C GLU A 125 -6.53 -13.57 -7.17
N GLU A 126 -5.94 -12.40 -7.42
CA GLU A 126 -4.49 -12.21 -7.35
C GLU A 126 -3.92 -12.37 -5.92
N PRO A 127 -4.38 -11.61 -4.90
CA PRO A 127 -3.83 -11.75 -3.55
C PRO A 127 -4.07 -13.13 -2.96
N TYR A 128 -5.15 -13.82 -3.31
CA TYR A 128 -5.34 -15.21 -2.89
C TYR A 128 -4.49 -16.22 -3.66
N SER A 129 -4.17 -15.97 -4.93
CA SER A 129 -3.18 -16.79 -5.65
C SER A 129 -1.81 -16.68 -4.99
N ILE A 130 -1.45 -15.48 -4.54
CA ILE A 130 -0.23 -15.23 -3.75
C ILE A 130 -0.30 -15.96 -2.40
N ALA A 131 -1.43 -15.88 -1.68
CA ALA A 131 -1.62 -16.56 -0.41
C ALA A 131 -1.49 -18.09 -0.54
N ILE A 132 -2.09 -18.69 -1.58
CA ILE A 132 -1.96 -20.13 -1.88
C ILE A 132 -0.52 -20.49 -2.20
N LEU A 133 0.18 -19.68 -3.01
CA LEU A 133 1.59 -19.93 -3.33
C LEU A 133 2.45 -19.87 -2.06
N ALA A 134 2.24 -18.87 -1.20
CA ALA A 134 2.93 -18.74 0.07
C ALA A 134 2.65 -19.91 1.01
N ASP A 135 1.39 -20.35 1.13
CA ASP A 135 1.02 -21.53 1.94
C ASP A 135 1.77 -22.80 1.51
N GLN A 136 1.98 -22.98 0.20
CA GLN A 136 2.70 -24.14 -0.33
C GLN A 136 4.20 -24.11 -0.06
N MET A 137 4.78 -22.92 0.12
CA MET A 137 6.22 -22.73 0.23
C MET A 137 6.68 -22.45 1.66
N MET A 138 5.78 -21.96 2.52
CA MET A 138 6.10 -21.43 3.84
C MET A 138 5.07 -21.91 4.87
N PRO A 139 5.27 -23.10 5.47
CA PRO A 139 4.35 -23.69 6.45
C PRO A 139 4.05 -22.79 7.66
N GLU A 140 5.02 -21.98 8.09
CA GLU A 140 4.89 -21.03 9.19
C GLU A 140 4.00 -19.83 8.85
N ARG A 141 3.72 -19.59 7.56
CA ARG A 141 2.84 -18.52 7.06
C ARG A 141 3.18 -17.14 7.64
N ASN A 142 4.46 -16.87 7.87
CA ASN A 142 4.94 -15.58 8.39
C ASN A 142 4.95 -14.50 7.31
N ILE A 143 3.77 -14.15 6.81
CA ILE A 143 3.54 -13.24 5.68
C ILE A 143 2.41 -12.25 5.99
N THR A 144 2.43 -11.09 5.38
CA THR A 144 1.31 -10.15 5.32
C THR A 144 1.08 -9.75 3.87
N ILE A 145 -0.14 -9.97 3.37
CA ILE A 145 -0.55 -9.58 2.02
C ILE A 145 -1.52 -8.41 2.15
N LEU A 146 -1.08 -7.21 1.77
CA LEU A 146 -1.96 -6.07 1.55
C LEU A 146 -2.56 -6.18 0.15
N ALA A 147 -3.87 -6.07 0.03
CA ALA A 147 -4.58 -6.04 -1.24
C ALA A 147 -5.40 -4.75 -1.31
N THR A 148 -5.13 -3.91 -2.31
CA THR A 148 -5.85 -2.65 -2.45
C THR A 148 -6.51 -2.50 -3.80
N ASP A 149 -7.65 -1.83 -3.81
CA ASP A 149 -8.35 -1.46 -5.03
C ASP A 149 -9.07 -0.12 -4.84
N LEU A 150 -9.39 0.53 -5.95
CA LEU A 150 -10.22 1.72 -5.96
C LEU A 150 -11.69 1.36 -5.75
N ASN A 151 -12.14 0.24 -6.34
CA ASN A 151 -13.54 -0.17 -6.38
C ASN A 151 -13.95 -0.95 -5.12
N THR A 152 -14.76 -0.32 -4.27
CA THR A 152 -15.24 -0.91 -3.01
C THR A 152 -16.14 -2.13 -3.22
N LEU A 153 -16.84 -2.25 -4.36
CA LEU A 153 -17.63 -3.45 -4.68
C LEU A 153 -16.73 -4.65 -4.97
N PHE A 154 -15.58 -4.43 -5.62
CA PHE A 154 -14.59 -5.49 -5.83
C PHE A 154 -13.98 -5.95 -4.52
N LEU A 155 -13.62 -5.00 -3.64
CA LEU A 155 -13.10 -5.32 -2.30
C LEU A 155 -14.08 -6.14 -1.47
N ARG A 156 -15.37 -5.77 -1.45
CA ARG A 156 -16.40 -6.56 -0.74
C ARG A 156 -16.50 -8.00 -1.26
N LYS A 157 -16.42 -8.20 -2.58
CA LYS A 157 -16.39 -9.53 -3.19
C LYS A 157 -15.12 -10.30 -2.81
N ALA A 158 -13.98 -9.62 -2.76
CA ALA A 158 -12.71 -10.21 -2.37
C ALA A 158 -12.69 -10.65 -0.89
N GLU A 159 -13.26 -9.83 0.00
CA GLU A 159 -13.44 -10.14 1.42
C GLU A 159 -14.38 -11.34 1.64
N GLN A 160 -15.47 -11.42 0.86
CA GLN A 160 -16.34 -12.60 0.84
C GLN A 160 -15.59 -13.84 0.37
N GLY A 161 -14.69 -13.71 -0.61
CA GLY A 161 -13.87 -14.82 -1.11
C GLY A 161 -14.69 -15.95 -1.72
N ILE A 162 -15.82 -15.61 -2.34
CA ILE A 162 -16.72 -16.56 -3.03
C ILE A 162 -16.58 -16.36 -4.54
N TYR A 163 -16.27 -17.45 -5.23
CA TYR A 163 -15.92 -17.46 -6.64
C TYR A 163 -16.77 -18.45 -7.44
N THR A 164 -16.79 -18.27 -8.76
CA THR A 164 -17.41 -19.21 -9.69
C THR A 164 -16.35 -19.96 -10.48
N ARG A 165 -16.76 -20.98 -11.26
CA ARG A 165 -15.82 -21.70 -12.14
C ARG A 165 -15.07 -20.80 -13.13
N TRP A 166 -15.64 -19.65 -13.50
CA TRP A 166 -14.96 -18.70 -14.38
C TRP A 166 -13.64 -18.18 -13.80
N SER A 167 -13.59 -17.89 -12.50
CA SER A 167 -12.38 -17.42 -11.80
C SER A 167 -11.24 -18.44 -11.80
N PHE A 168 -11.53 -19.71 -12.16
CA PHE A 168 -10.58 -20.82 -12.16
C PHE A 168 -10.20 -21.32 -13.57
N ARG A 169 -10.52 -20.58 -14.63
CA ARG A 169 -10.33 -21.00 -16.04
C ARG A 169 -8.91 -21.48 -16.39
N ASP A 170 -7.91 -21.07 -15.60
CA ASP A 170 -6.51 -21.46 -15.76
C ASP A 170 -5.91 -22.14 -14.53
N THR A 171 -6.74 -22.48 -13.54
CA THR A 171 -6.32 -23.03 -12.25
C THR A 171 -6.37 -24.56 -12.25
N PRO A 172 -5.27 -25.25 -11.88
CA PRO A 172 -5.28 -26.70 -11.73
C PRO A 172 -6.32 -27.18 -10.71
N GLU A 173 -7.05 -28.26 -11.05
CA GLU A 173 -8.17 -28.76 -10.22
C GLU A 173 -7.74 -29.15 -8.79
N TRP A 174 -6.51 -29.65 -8.61
CA TRP A 174 -5.97 -29.99 -7.30
C TRP A 174 -5.85 -28.78 -6.36
N ILE A 175 -5.62 -27.57 -6.91
CA ILE A 175 -5.62 -26.33 -6.11
C ILE A 175 -7.03 -26.06 -5.63
N ILE A 176 -8.01 -26.21 -6.52
CA ILE A 176 -9.42 -25.93 -6.23
C ILE A 176 -9.92 -26.88 -5.14
N GLN A 177 -9.65 -28.18 -5.29
CA GLN A 177 -10.01 -29.21 -4.32
C GLN A 177 -9.36 -29.01 -2.95
N LYS A 178 -8.13 -28.49 -2.89
CA LYS A 178 -7.39 -28.32 -1.63
C LYS A 178 -7.73 -27.02 -0.91
N TYR A 179 -7.93 -25.92 -1.65
CA TYR A 179 -7.97 -24.58 -1.08
C TYR A 179 -9.36 -23.95 -1.07
N PHE A 180 -10.35 -24.58 -1.71
CA PHE A 180 -11.71 -24.07 -1.79
C PHE A 180 -12.73 -25.07 -1.26
N ILE A 181 -13.74 -24.56 -0.61
CA ILE A 181 -14.90 -25.29 -0.13
C ILE A 181 -16.02 -25.02 -1.12
N ARG A 182 -16.56 -26.07 -1.73
CA ARG A 182 -17.74 -25.94 -2.60
C ARG A 182 -18.95 -25.71 -1.71
N THR A 183 -19.57 -24.53 -1.81
CA THR A 183 -20.75 -24.15 -1.00
C THR A 183 -22.07 -24.43 -1.70
N ASP A 184 -22.06 -24.51 -3.04
CA ASP A 184 -23.19 -24.84 -3.88
C ASP A 184 -22.71 -25.40 -5.24
N GLU A 185 -23.61 -25.73 -6.17
CA GLU A 185 -23.25 -26.19 -7.51
C GLU A 185 -22.34 -25.21 -8.24
N LYS A 186 -22.56 -23.90 -8.05
CA LYS A 186 -21.91 -22.79 -8.77
C LYS A 186 -20.81 -22.08 -7.99
N TYR A 187 -20.83 -22.14 -6.66
CA TYR A 187 -20.02 -21.29 -5.79
C TYR A 187 -18.93 -22.05 -5.02
N PHE A 188 -17.76 -21.42 -4.94
CA PHE A 188 -16.57 -21.93 -4.27
C PHE A 188 -16.05 -20.85 -3.33
N GLU A 189 -16.00 -21.16 -2.05
CA GLU A 189 -15.46 -20.25 -1.04
C GLU A 189 -14.00 -20.60 -0.76
N ILE A 190 -13.11 -19.61 -0.74
CA ILE A 190 -11.73 -19.83 -0.34
C ILE A 190 -11.62 -20.18 1.14
N SER A 191 -10.71 -21.09 1.47
CA SER A 191 -10.47 -21.55 2.83
C SER A 191 -10.30 -20.38 3.83
N PRO A 192 -11.03 -20.38 4.96
CA PRO A 192 -11.01 -19.27 5.92
C PRO A 192 -9.62 -18.90 6.47
N TYR A 193 -8.68 -19.86 6.54
CA TYR A 193 -7.34 -19.56 7.01
C TYR A 193 -6.51 -18.74 6.00
N LEU A 194 -6.79 -18.88 4.69
CA LEU A 194 -6.15 -18.04 3.67
C LEU A 194 -6.71 -16.62 3.69
N LYS A 195 -8.00 -16.45 4.01
CA LYS A 195 -8.61 -15.12 4.22
C LYS A 195 -7.84 -14.30 5.26
N LYS A 196 -7.36 -14.94 6.34
CA LYS A 196 -6.57 -14.28 7.39
C LYS A 196 -5.19 -13.81 6.94
N MET A 197 -4.67 -14.30 5.81
CA MET A 197 -3.37 -13.88 5.26
C MET A 197 -3.46 -12.59 4.45
N VAL A 198 -4.67 -12.22 4.02
CA VAL A 198 -4.91 -11.09 3.11
C VAL A 198 -5.71 -10.00 3.84
N ARG A 199 -5.20 -8.78 3.78
CA ARG A 199 -5.89 -7.58 4.27
C ARG A 199 -6.33 -6.73 3.09
N PHE A 200 -7.63 -6.52 2.95
CA PHE A 200 -8.19 -5.65 1.93
C PHE A 200 -8.32 -4.21 2.43
N SER A 201 -7.99 -3.25 1.58
CA SER A 201 -8.18 -1.82 1.85
C SER A 201 -8.50 -1.05 0.58
N GLN A 202 -9.29 0.01 0.69
CA GLN A 202 -9.47 0.92 -0.43
C GLN A 202 -8.22 1.81 -0.55
N LEU A 203 -7.73 1.99 -1.77
CA LEU A 203 -6.65 2.93 -2.07
C LEU A 203 -6.72 3.34 -3.54
N ASN A 204 -6.69 4.65 -3.78
CA ASN A 204 -6.52 5.21 -5.11
C ASN A 204 -5.03 5.49 -5.37
N LEU A 205 -4.48 4.97 -6.47
CA LEU A 205 -3.05 5.05 -6.75
C LEU A 205 -2.58 6.47 -7.14
N VAL A 206 -3.49 7.35 -7.59
CA VAL A 206 -3.10 8.74 -7.85
C VAL A 206 -3.00 9.58 -6.57
N ASP A 207 -3.50 9.10 -5.45
CA ASP A 207 -3.45 9.85 -4.19
C ASP A 207 -2.05 9.80 -3.58
N ASP A 208 -1.56 10.95 -3.10
CA ASP A 208 -0.27 11.06 -2.43
C ASP A 208 -0.37 10.72 -0.92
N ILE A 209 -0.84 9.50 -0.63
CA ILE A 209 -0.98 8.98 0.74
C ILE A 209 -0.08 7.78 1.01
N TYR A 210 0.79 7.43 0.07
CA TYR A 210 1.67 6.27 0.18
C TYR A 210 3.05 6.56 -0.43
N PRO A 211 4.14 5.96 0.09
CA PRO A 211 4.19 4.99 1.19
C PRO A 211 3.78 5.57 2.54
N SER A 212 3.15 4.76 3.39
CA SER A 212 2.86 5.12 4.77
C SER A 212 2.79 3.88 5.67
N VAL A 213 3.23 4.04 6.91
CA VAL A 213 3.01 3.04 7.97
C VAL A 213 1.53 2.89 8.27
N MET A 214 0.78 3.99 8.21
CA MET A 214 -0.64 4.06 8.60
C MET A 214 -1.55 3.19 7.73
N ASN A 215 -1.35 3.22 6.42
CA ASN A 215 -2.08 2.38 5.47
C ASN A 215 -1.31 1.11 5.10
N ASN A 216 -0.21 0.82 5.81
CA ASN A 216 0.60 -0.38 5.65
C ASN A 216 1.23 -0.56 4.25
N THR A 217 1.57 0.53 3.56
CA THR A 217 2.12 0.52 2.18
C THR A 217 3.64 0.74 2.10
N HIS A 218 4.34 0.70 3.22
CA HIS A 218 5.80 0.83 3.31
C HIS A 218 6.49 -0.53 3.45
N ALA A 219 7.81 -0.55 3.23
CA ALA A 219 8.71 -1.69 3.40
C ALA A 219 8.17 -2.99 2.78
N MET A 220 7.75 -2.92 1.51
CA MET A 220 7.24 -4.07 0.75
C MET A 220 8.38 -4.86 0.13
N ASP A 221 8.40 -6.17 0.33
CA ASP A 221 9.35 -7.06 -0.34
C ASP A 221 8.93 -7.32 -1.79
N ILE A 222 7.61 -7.36 -2.05
CA ILE A 222 7.04 -7.47 -3.39
C ILE A 222 5.82 -6.55 -3.53
N ILE A 223 5.76 -5.79 -4.61
CA ILE A 223 4.55 -5.08 -5.05
C ILE A 223 4.13 -5.63 -6.42
N PHE A 224 2.88 -6.06 -6.53
CA PHE A 224 2.19 -6.39 -7.76
C PHE A 224 1.32 -5.19 -8.15
N CYS A 225 1.43 -4.74 -9.39
CA CYS A 225 0.52 -3.77 -9.99
C CYS A 225 0.30 -4.18 -11.44
N ARG A 226 -0.64 -5.09 -11.67
CA ARG A 226 -0.77 -5.82 -12.94
C ARG A 226 -2.08 -5.51 -13.62
N ASN A 227 -2.02 -5.12 -14.90
CA ASN A 227 -3.19 -4.73 -15.70
C ASN A 227 -3.94 -3.54 -15.10
N VAL A 228 -3.20 -2.58 -14.54
CA VAL A 228 -3.70 -1.40 -13.81
C VAL A 228 -3.09 -0.13 -14.38
N LEU A 229 -1.77 -0.09 -14.57
CA LEU A 229 -1.06 1.09 -15.09
C LEU A 229 -1.55 1.52 -16.47
N MET A 230 -2.08 0.59 -17.28
CA MET A 230 -2.63 0.88 -18.61
C MET A 230 -3.80 1.89 -18.62
N TYR A 231 -4.41 2.19 -17.47
CA TYR A 231 -5.51 3.15 -17.35
C TYR A 231 -5.08 4.57 -16.99
N PHE A 232 -3.80 4.81 -16.71
CA PHE A 232 -3.30 6.12 -16.27
C PHE A 232 -2.50 6.81 -17.37
N GLU A 233 -2.45 8.14 -17.35
CA GLU A 233 -1.58 8.92 -18.24
C GLU A 233 -0.09 8.69 -17.94
N SER A 234 0.80 9.12 -18.85
CA SER A 234 2.25 8.95 -18.69
C SER A 234 2.78 9.49 -17.36
N ASP A 235 2.31 10.67 -16.97
CA ASP A 235 2.87 11.41 -15.84
C ASP A 235 2.40 10.80 -14.52
N GLN A 236 1.11 10.47 -14.42
CA GLN A 236 0.55 9.70 -13.31
C GLN A 236 1.22 8.33 -13.16
N ARG A 237 1.46 7.60 -14.26
CA ARG A 237 2.19 6.33 -14.20
C ARG A 237 3.58 6.51 -13.61
N ALA A 238 4.32 7.52 -14.05
CA ALA A 238 5.65 7.80 -13.52
C ALA A 238 5.62 8.13 -12.02
N GLU A 239 4.62 8.90 -11.59
CA GLU A 239 4.41 9.26 -10.18
C GLU A 239 4.07 8.04 -9.32
N ILE A 240 3.14 7.19 -9.78
CA ILE A 240 2.75 5.92 -9.15
C ILE A 240 3.97 5.00 -9.02
N ILE A 241 4.76 4.85 -10.07
CA ILE A 241 6.00 4.05 -10.06
C ILE A 241 7.00 4.63 -9.03
N GLY A 242 7.13 5.96 -8.98
CA GLY A 242 7.96 6.64 -7.98
C GLY A 242 7.51 6.35 -6.55
N ARG A 243 6.19 6.37 -6.28
CA ARG A 243 5.62 5.97 -4.98
C ARG A 243 5.90 4.50 -4.67
N PHE A 244 5.67 3.58 -5.62
CA PHE A 244 5.98 2.16 -5.45
C PHE A 244 7.47 1.92 -5.14
N PHE A 245 8.38 2.62 -5.81
CA PHE A 245 9.81 2.54 -5.50
C PHE A 245 10.11 2.95 -4.05
N ARG A 246 9.45 3.99 -3.53
CA ARG A 246 9.58 4.40 -2.13
C ARG A 246 8.92 3.40 -1.16
N SER A 247 7.85 2.74 -1.58
CA SER A 247 7.18 1.66 -0.83
C SER A 247 7.99 0.37 -0.73
N LEU A 248 8.92 0.11 -1.64
CA LEU A 248 9.72 -1.12 -1.64
C LEU A 248 10.81 -1.11 -0.57
N SER A 249 10.99 -2.25 0.10
CA SER A 249 12.21 -2.59 0.85
C SER A 249 13.43 -2.62 -0.07
N GLU A 250 14.63 -2.52 0.51
CA GLU A 250 15.86 -2.68 -0.26
C GLU A 250 15.88 -4.04 -0.97
N LYS A 251 16.28 -4.04 -2.25
CA LYS A 251 16.25 -5.22 -3.13
C LYS A 251 14.85 -5.82 -3.38
N GLY A 252 13.78 -5.12 -2.98
CA GLY A 252 12.40 -5.53 -3.22
C GLY A 252 12.02 -5.57 -4.70
N TRP A 253 10.93 -6.28 -5.00
CA TRP A 253 10.48 -6.58 -6.35
C TRP A 253 9.20 -5.81 -6.71
N LEU A 254 9.17 -5.25 -7.92
CA LEU A 254 8.00 -4.62 -8.51
C LEU A 254 7.60 -5.38 -9.77
N ILE A 255 6.33 -5.76 -9.83
CA ILE A 255 5.79 -6.70 -10.82
C ILE A 255 4.65 -6.03 -11.57
N PHE A 256 4.83 -5.84 -12.87
CA PHE A 256 3.84 -5.32 -13.80
C PHE A 256 3.42 -6.39 -14.80
N SER A 257 2.32 -6.19 -15.51
CA SER A 257 1.98 -7.06 -16.64
C SER A 257 2.87 -6.76 -17.86
N PRO A 258 3.11 -7.75 -18.75
CA PRO A 258 3.99 -7.56 -19.92
C PRO A 258 3.64 -6.34 -20.80
N SER A 259 2.35 -6.01 -20.91
CA SER A 259 1.86 -4.84 -21.66
C SER A 259 2.22 -3.49 -21.04
N GLU A 260 2.60 -3.47 -19.76
CA GLU A 260 2.88 -2.25 -18.98
C GLU A 260 4.38 -1.98 -18.87
N THR A 261 5.20 -3.02 -19.03
CA THR A 261 6.67 -2.98 -18.98
C THR A 261 7.31 -1.86 -19.81
N PRO A 262 6.89 -1.57 -21.07
CA PRO A 262 7.51 -0.49 -21.85
C PRO A 262 7.36 0.91 -21.25
N GLY A 263 6.34 1.11 -20.40
CA GLY A 263 6.08 2.38 -19.71
C GLY A 263 6.84 2.56 -18.40
N VAL A 264 7.59 1.54 -17.94
CA VAL A 264 8.26 1.57 -16.64
C VAL A 264 9.62 2.26 -16.79
N ARG A 265 9.74 3.48 -16.26
CA ARG A 265 10.98 4.24 -16.24
C ARG A 265 11.22 4.81 -14.85
N HIS A 266 12.18 4.27 -14.13
CA HIS A 266 12.63 4.84 -12.87
C HIS A 266 14.12 4.53 -12.64
N PRO A 267 14.96 5.52 -12.30
CA PRO A 267 16.42 5.38 -12.23
C PRO A 267 16.93 4.42 -11.13
N GLY A 268 16.06 4.01 -10.21
CA GLY A 268 16.36 3.04 -9.14
C GLY A 268 15.70 1.67 -9.34
N LEU A 269 15.04 1.42 -10.47
CA LEU A 269 14.44 0.12 -10.79
C LEU A 269 15.17 -0.52 -11.95
N ALA A 270 15.84 -1.64 -11.70
CA ALA A 270 16.51 -2.41 -12.74
C ALA A 270 15.59 -3.53 -13.26
N PRO A 271 15.43 -3.69 -14.58
CA PRO A 271 14.72 -4.82 -15.15
C PRO A 271 15.57 -6.09 -14.99
N VAL A 272 14.94 -7.16 -14.49
CA VAL A 272 15.51 -8.50 -14.39
C VAL A 272 14.71 -9.42 -15.31
N GLN A 273 15.40 -10.02 -16.27
CA GLN A 273 14.79 -10.91 -17.25
C GLN A 273 14.83 -12.35 -16.79
N PHE A 274 13.67 -12.99 -16.84
CA PHE A 274 13.47 -14.43 -16.71
C PHE A 274 12.87 -14.97 -18.01
N PRO A 275 12.87 -16.29 -18.24
CA PRO A 275 12.16 -16.87 -19.38
C PRO A 275 10.69 -16.41 -19.41
N ASN A 276 10.33 -15.65 -20.44
CA ASN A 276 8.98 -15.11 -20.68
C ASN A 276 8.45 -14.07 -19.67
N VAL A 277 9.27 -13.60 -18.73
CA VAL A 277 8.85 -12.62 -17.71
C VAL A 277 9.94 -11.59 -17.47
N THR A 278 9.59 -10.30 -17.42
CA THR A 278 10.49 -9.24 -16.96
C THR A 278 9.92 -8.65 -15.68
N LEU A 279 10.71 -8.70 -14.61
CA LEU A 279 10.37 -8.11 -13.31
C LEU A 279 11.31 -6.94 -13.03
N TYR A 280 10.97 -6.09 -12.05
CA TYR A 280 11.83 -4.97 -11.68
C TYR A 280 12.33 -5.14 -10.25
N ARG A 281 13.62 -4.93 -10.03
CA ARG A 281 14.24 -4.98 -8.70
C ARG A 281 14.68 -3.58 -8.30
N LYS A 282 14.42 -3.21 -7.04
CA LYS A 282 14.95 -1.99 -6.44
C LYS A 282 16.47 -2.12 -6.29
N GLU A 283 17.20 -1.25 -6.96
CA GLU A 283 18.64 -1.13 -6.79
C GLU A 283 18.96 -0.03 -5.80
N VAL A 284 19.83 -0.36 -4.83
CA VAL A 284 20.42 0.65 -3.96
C VAL A 284 21.46 1.37 -4.80
N ARG A 285 21.21 2.64 -5.15
CA ARG A 285 22.32 3.48 -5.62
C ARG A 285 23.31 3.58 -4.45
N GLY A 286 24.43 2.88 -4.57
CA GLY A 286 25.61 3.19 -3.76
C GLY A 286 25.94 4.65 -3.98
N THR A 287 26.03 5.42 -2.89
CA THR A 287 26.71 6.70 -2.90
C THR A 287 28.14 6.45 -3.39
N GLY A 288 28.44 6.84 -4.63
CA GLY A 288 29.78 6.80 -5.21
C GLY A 288 29.87 6.00 -6.51
N SER A 289 29.66 6.67 -7.64
CA SER A 289 30.59 6.48 -8.75
C SER A 289 30.75 7.83 -9.45
N GLU A 290 31.88 8.45 -9.16
CA GLU A 290 32.38 9.61 -9.86
C GLU A 290 32.37 9.35 -11.37
N VAL A 291 32.02 10.39 -12.10
CA VAL A 291 32.28 10.56 -13.51
C VAL A 291 33.73 10.16 -13.78
N ARG A 292 33.95 9.14 -14.63
CA ARG A 292 35.28 8.83 -15.19
C ARG A 292 35.75 10.02 -16.03
N GLY A 293 36.40 10.97 -15.37
CA GLY A 293 37.29 11.95 -15.97
C GLY A 293 38.70 11.37 -15.97
N GLN A 294 39.27 11.22 -17.16
CA GLN A 294 40.69 10.93 -17.34
C GLN A 294 41.51 12.05 -16.68
N GLY A 295 42.44 11.68 -15.81
CA GLY A 295 43.36 12.62 -15.15
C GLY A 295 44.53 11.86 -14.55
N SER A 296 45.65 11.91 -15.25
CA SER A 296 46.95 11.32 -14.93
C SER A 296 47.62 11.96 -13.72
N GLY A 297 48.31 11.14 -12.91
CA GLY A 297 49.57 11.51 -12.25
C GLY A 297 49.52 11.66 -10.74
N GLY A 298 50.41 10.93 -10.05
CA GLY A 298 50.80 11.25 -8.66
C GLY A 298 51.00 10.04 -7.76
N SER A 299 52.18 9.45 -7.81
CA SER A 299 52.70 8.48 -6.84
C SER A 299 53.02 9.15 -5.50
N SER A 300 52.73 8.48 -4.37
CA SER A 300 53.68 8.34 -3.26
C SER A 300 53.20 7.34 -2.18
N TYR A 301 54.13 6.48 -1.80
CA TYR A 301 54.09 5.32 -0.89
C TYR A 301 53.89 5.65 0.61
N TRP A 302 53.38 4.68 1.39
CA TRP A 302 54.02 4.10 2.59
C TRP A 302 53.41 2.72 2.96
N HIS A 303 54.26 1.71 3.13
CA HIS A 303 53.97 0.42 3.79
C HIS A 303 54.16 0.55 5.31
N ALA A 304 53.41 -0.20 6.13
CA ALA A 304 53.94 -1.27 7.01
C ALA A 304 52.95 -1.76 8.11
N ALA A 305 52.93 -3.09 8.25
CA ALA A 305 52.86 -3.92 9.47
C ALA A 305 51.61 -3.92 10.38
N GLY A 306 51.18 -5.14 10.73
CA GLY A 306 49.95 -5.43 11.46
C GLY A 306 50.04 -5.46 12.98
N MET A 307 48.86 -5.59 13.60
CA MET A 307 48.57 -6.01 14.98
C MET A 307 47.07 -6.42 15.09
N PRO A 308 46.66 -7.22 16.10
CA PRO A 308 45.53 -8.16 16.05
C PRO A 308 44.14 -7.50 16.24
N PRO A 309 43.02 -8.23 16.00
CA PRO A 309 41.68 -7.66 16.12
C PRO A 309 41.34 -7.33 17.57
N PRO A 310 40.70 -6.17 17.88
CA PRO A 310 40.25 -5.91 19.23
C PRO A 310 38.99 -6.73 19.55
N LEU A 311 38.98 -7.26 20.77
CA LEU A 311 37.84 -7.91 21.39
C LEU A 311 36.59 -7.02 21.37
N ILE A 312 35.44 -7.63 21.08
CA ILE A 312 34.12 -7.02 21.28
C ILE A 312 33.92 -6.82 22.80
N SER A 313 34.19 -5.61 23.28
CA SER A 313 33.79 -5.18 24.62
C SER A 313 32.40 -4.54 24.55
N HIS A 314 31.48 -5.04 25.36
CA HIS A 314 30.15 -4.47 25.57
C HIS A 314 30.22 -2.94 25.79
N LEU A 315 29.72 -2.18 24.81
CA LEU A 315 29.57 -0.74 24.92
C LEU A 315 28.26 -0.43 25.65
N SER A 316 28.38 -0.09 26.94
CA SER A 316 27.41 0.82 27.56
C SER A 316 27.53 2.19 26.88
N PRO A 317 26.43 2.82 26.43
CA PRO A 317 26.53 4.03 25.64
C PRO A 317 27.05 5.20 26.50
N ARG A 318 28.13 5.85 26.04
CA ARG A 318 28.70 7.05 26.67
C ARG A 318 27.68 8.20 26.65
N THR A 319 27.73 9.03 27.67
CA THR A 319 26.75 10.10 28.00
C THR A 319 26.95 11.40 27.21
N SER A 320 27.73 11.38 26.12
CA SER A 320 28.12 12.58 25.36
C SER A 320 27.72 12.55 23.87
N ASP A 321 27.08 11.49 23.38
CA ASP A 321 26.66 11.40 21.98
C ASP A 321 25.37 12.21 21.75
N PRO A 322 25.26 12.97 20.64
CA PRO A 322 24.07 13.76 20.33
C PRO A 322 22.84 12.84 20.21
N VAL A 323 21.70 13.32 20.73
CA VAL A 323 20.45 12.55 20.68
C VAL A 323 20.09 12.24 19.22
N PRO A 324 19.77 10.97 18.89
CA PRO A 324 19.43 10.60 17.52
C PRO A 324 18.23 11.41 16.98
N ALA A 325 18.42 12.02 15.81
CA ALA A 325 17.38 12.79 15.13
C ALA A 325 16.20 11.88 14.71
N TYR A 326 14.99 12.43 14.73
CA TYR A 326 13.76 11.70 14.44
C TYR A 326 13.79 11.11 13.02
N GLU A 327 14.20 11.92 12.05
CA GLU A 327 14.29 11.54 10.63
C GLU A 327 15.32 10.41 10.42
N THR A 328 16.40 10.41 11.19
CA THR A 328 17.43 9.36 11.12
C THR A 328 16.87 8.01 11.58
N ILE A 329 16.14 8.00 12.70
CA ILE A 329 15.50 6.78 13.20
C ILE A 329 14.42 6.29 12.23
N LEU A 330 13.60 7.20 11.72
CA LEU A 330 12.57 6.89 10.72
C LEU A 330 13.19 6.30 9.45
N CYS A 331 14.31 6.85 8.98
CA CYS A 331 15.05 6.30 7.84
C CYS A 331 15.59 4.88 8.11
N LEU A 332 16.11 4.61 9.32
CA LEU A 332 16.55 3.27 9.72
C LEU A 332 15.39 2.28 9.73
N ALA A 333 14.24 2.69 10.27
CA ALA A 333 13.03 1.88 10.25
C ALA A 333 12.56 1.59 8.82
N GLY A 334 12.53 2.60 7.94
CA GLY A 334 12.19 2.45 6.53
C GLY A 334 13.15 1.57 5.73
N LYS A 335 14.43 1.48 6.13
CA LYS A 335 15.42 0.53 5.59
C LYS A 335 15.29 -0.88 6.18
N GLY A 336 14.31 -1.10 7.06
CA GLY A 336 14.10 -2.37 7.76
C GLY A 336 15.12 -2.66 8.85
N LYS A 337 15.98 -1.72 9.25
CA LYS A 337 16.93 -1.90 10.36
C LYS A 337 16.26 -1.68 11.71
N LEU A 338 15.26 -2.51 12.01
CA LEU A 338 14.32 -2.30 13.12
C LEU A 338 14.99 -2.36 14.50
N GLU A 339 16.00 -3.21 14.70
CA GLU A 339 16.73 -3.31 15.98
C GLU A 339 17.58 -2.07 16.25
N GLU A 340 18.34 -1.62 15.25
CA GLU A 340 19.11 -0.36 15.34
C GLU A 340 18.18 0.83 15.58
N ALA A 341 17.05 0.88 14.85
CA ALA A 341 16.05 1.93 15.01
C ALA A 341 15.41 1.91 16.41
N GLU A 342 15.08 0.73 16.96
CA GLU A 342 14.55 0.59 18.32
C GLU A 342 15.54 1.10 19.37
N ILE A 343 16.82 0.72 19.28
CA ILE A 343 17.85 1.16 20.24
C ILE A 343 18.00 2.69 20.20
N GLN A 344 18.08 3.28 19.01
CA GLN A 344 18.21 4.72 18.87
C GLN A 344 16.95 5.46 19.33
N CYS A 345 15.76 4.92 19.02
CA CYS A 345 14.50 5.51 19.45
C CYS A 345 14.33 5.46 20.97
N LYS A 346 14.67 4.33 21.61
CA LYS A 346 14.69 4.20 23.08
C LYS A 346 15.67 5.17 23.72
N THR A 347 16.87 5.26 23.18
CA THR A 347 17.89 6.22 23.64
C THR A 347 17.38 7.66 23.56
N ALA A 348 16.67 8.01 22.48
CA ALA A 348 16.08 9.34 22.32
C ALA A 348 14.96 9.62 23.33
N VAL A 349 14.09 8.64 23.59
CA VAL A 349 13.04 8.71 24.61
C VAL A 349 13.63 8.84 26.03
N GLU A 350 14.76 8.18 26.31
CA GLU A 350 15.38 8.15 27.64
C GLU A 350 16.21 9.41 27.99
N ARG A 351 16.93 10.00 27.02
CA ARG A 351 17.98 11.00 27.30
C ARG A 351 17.52 12.45 27.37
N GLU A 352 16.72 12.94 26.42
CA GLU A 352 16.30 14.36 26.40
C GLU A 352 14.83 14.57 26.03
N LYS A 353 14.13 13.56 25.51
CA LYS A 353 12.82 13.73 24.84
C LYS A 353 11.68 12.94 25.49
N LYS A 354 11.70 12.78 26.81
CA LYS A 354 10.56 12.24 27.59
C LYS A 354 9.24 13.00 27.37
N LEU A 355 9.26 14.16 26.72
CA LEU A 355 8.11 15.04 26.50
C LEU A 355 7.68 15.14 25.03
N ASP A 356 8.42 14.57 24.07
CA ASP A 356 8.01 14.60 22.66
C ASP A 356 7.16 13.35 22.33
N PRO A 357 5.83 13.49 22.14
CA PRO A 357 4.96 12.36 21.83
C PRO A 357 5.31 11.69 20.49
N GLY A 358 5.98 12.40 19.57
CA GLY A 358 6.40 11.88 18.27
C GLY A 358 7.36 10.70 18.38
N TYR A 359 8.32 10.74 19.32
CA TYR A 359 9.26 9.63 19.52
C TYR A 359 8.57 8.39 20.12
N HIS A 360 7.57 8.58 20.98
CA HIS A 360 6.76 7.48 21.49
C HIS A 360 5.87 6.87 20.38
N TYR A 361 5.35 7.70 19.48
CA TYR A 361 4.65 7.24 18.28
C TYR A 361 5.56 6.46 17.33
N LEU A 362 6.77 6.95 17.04
CA LEU A 362 7.75 6.26 16.20
C LEU A 362 8.21 4.93 16.82
N LEU A 363 8.40 4.89 18.14
CA LEU A 363 8.70 3.63 18.83
C LEU A 363 7.53 2.63 18.69
N ALA A 364 6.29 3.11 18.73
CA ALA A 364 5.11 2.27 18.54
C ALA A 364 5.01 1.69 17.12
N THR A 365 5.36 2.46 16.09
CA THR A 365 5.37 1.97 14.69
C THR A 365 6.49 0.95 14.49
N ILE A 366 7.68 1.17 15.07
CA ILE A 366 8.77 0.18 15.06
C ILE A 366 8.32 -1.14 15.72
N TYR A 367 7.68 -1.09 16.89
CA TYR A 367 7.16 -2.30 17.54
C TYR A 367 6.08 -3.01 16.72
N GLN A 368 5.25 -2.26 15.98
CA GLN A 368 4.26 -2.85 15.09
C GLN A 368 4.93 -3.63 13.97
N GLU A 369 5.97 -3.06 13.34
CA GLU A 369 6.74 -3.72 12.28
C GLU A 369 7.52 -4.94 12.79
N GLN A 370 7.97 -4.93 14.05
CA GLN A 370 8.56 -6.09 14.71
C GLN A 370 7.53 -7.16 15.14
N GLY A 371 6.23 -6.94 14.93
CA GLY A 371 5.19 -7.87 15.36
C GLY A 371 4.98 -7.92 16.88
N ARG A 372 5.27 -6.83 17.59
CA ARG A 372 5.15 -6.67 19.06
C ARG A 372 3.99 -5.72 19.43
N PRO A 373 2.72 -6.11 19.18
CA PRO A 373 1.56 -5.20 19.35
C PRO A 373 1.39 -4.70 20.80
N LYS A 374 1.70 -5.53 21.80
CA LYS A 374 1.60 -5.14 23.22
C LYS A 374 2.54 -3.98 23.58
N ASP A 375 3.74 -3.94 23.02
CA ASP A 375 4.71 -2.87 23.27
C ASP A 375 4.37 -1.61 22.45
N SER A 376 3.82 -1.80 21.25
CA SER A 376 3.22 -0.72 20.45
C SER A 376 2.10 -0.01 21.22
N LEU A 377 1.16 -0.76 21.79
CA LEU A 377 0.06 -0.23 22.62
C LEU A 377 0.57 0.59 23.82
N LYS A 378 1.58 0.10 24.54
CA LYS A 378 2.19 0.83 25.68
C LYS A 378 2.80 2.15 25.22
N SER A 379 3.46 2.15 24.08
CA SER A 379 4.14 3.32 23.52
C SER A 379 3.13 4.37 23.03
N LEU A 380 2.04 3.94 22.39
CA LEU A 380 0.95 4.84 21.98
C LEU A 380 0.22 5.47 23.17
N ARG A 381 0.00 4.70 24.24
CA ARG A 381 -0.58 5.25 25.48
C ARG A 381 0.34 6.30 26.11
N HIS A 382 1.66 6.14 26.02
CA HIS A 382 2.59 7.18 26.46
C HIS A 382 2.54 8.42 25.55
N ALA A 383 2.46 8.25 24.23
CA ALA A 383 2.28 9.38 23.31
C ALA A 383 1.02 10.19 23.66
N LEU A 384 -0.11 9.51 23.92
CA LEU A 384 -1.35 10.17 24.34
C LEU A 384 -1.32 10.74 25.76
N TYR A 385 -0.49 10.19 26.64
CA TYR A 385 -0.29 10.75 27.98
C TYR A 385 0.45 12.10 27.91
N LEU A 386 1.41 12.21 26.99
CA LEU A 386 2.16 13.44 26.75
C LEU A 386 1.34 14.47 25.96
N ASP A 387 0.60 14.02 24.95
CA ASP A 387 -0.28 14.84 24.14
C ASP A 387 -1.61 14.13 23.86
N PRO A 388 -2.66 14.44 24.63
CA PRO A 388 -4.01 13.91 24.37
C PRO A 388 -4.58 14.33 23.00
N GLY A 389 -4.02 15.37 22.37
CA GLY A 389 -4.37 15.83 21.03
C GLY A 389 -3.61 15.14 19.90
N PHE A 390 -2.78 14.12 20.20
CA PHE A 390 -1.94 13.46 19.21
C PHE A 390 -2.77 12.56 18.28
N VAL A 391 -3.24 13.15 17.17
CA VAL A 391 -4.15 12.52 16.18
C VAL A 391 -3.69 11.13 15.75
N LEU A 392 -2.42 10.98 15.39
CA LEU A 392 -1.89 9.73 14.84
C LEU A 392 -1.84 8.59 15.87
N ALA A 393 -1.73 8.91 17.15
CA ALA A 393 -1.72 7.90 18.22
C ALA A 393 -3.14 7.40 18.48
N HIS A 394 -4.13 8.30 18.44
CA HIS A 394 -5.54 7.91 18.43
C HIS A 394 -5.87 7.03 17.21
N PHE A 395 -5.47 7.45 16.01
CA PHE A 395 -5.69 6.67 14.79
C PHE A 395 -5.06 5.27 14.87
N LEU A 396 -3.78 5.18 15.25
CA LEU A 396 -3.08 3.90 15.29
C LEU A 396 -3.59 2.98 16.40
N LEU A 397 -4.00 3.52 17.55
CA LEU A 397 -4.68 2.74 18.58
C LEU A 397 -6.00 2.18 18.08
N GLY A 398 -6.81 2.98 17.38
CA GLY A 398 -8.04 2.51 16.74
C GLY A 398 -7.78 1.30 15.84
N ASN A 399 -6.79 1.41 14.95
CA ASN A 399 -6.40 0.33 14.05
C ASN A 399 -5.97 -0.94 14.78
N LEU A 400 -5.15 -0.81 15.83
CA LEU A 400 -4.68 -1.97 16.60
C LEU A 400 -5.83 -2.64 17.37
N MET A 401 -6.73 -1.87 17.99
CA MET A 401 -7.90 -2.41 18.67
C MET A 401 -8.83 -3.15 17.71
N MET A 402 -9.00 -2.61 16.50
CA MET A 402 -9.79 -3.26 15.45
C MET A 402 -9.18 -4.60 15.03
N LEU A 403 -7.84 -4.67 14.88
CA LEU A 403 -7.13 -5.92 14.56
C LEU A 403 -7.25 -6.96 15.68
N GLU A 404 -7.36 -6.54 16.94
CA GLU A 404 -7.60 -7.41 18.10
C GLU A 404 -9.08 -7.79 18.30
N GLY A 405 -10.00 -7.32 17.45
CA GLY A 405 -11.45 -7.57 17.57
C GLY A 405 -12.13 -6.78 18.69
N ARG A 406 -11.50 -5.72 19.19
CA ARG A 406 -12.00 -4.85 20.27
C ARG A 406 -12.69 -3.62 19.68
N SER A 407 -13.85 -3.84 19.07
CA SER A 407 -14.57 -2.82 18.29
C SER A 407 -14.94 -1.57 19.10
N ASP A 408 -15.41 -1.71 20.34
CA ASP A 408 -15.80 -0.57 21.19
C ASP A 408 -14.63 0.37 21.50
N GLU A 409 -13.46 -0.20 21.80
CA GLU A 409 -12.25 0.57 22.06
C GLU A 409 -11.70 1.21 20.78
N SER A 410 -11.78 0.49 19.67
CA SER A 410 -11.44 1.03 18.35
C SER A 410 -12.27 2.27 18.03
N GLU A 411 -13.60 2.17 18.16
CA GLU A 411 -14.51 3.27 17.88
C GLU A 411 -14.19 4.49 18.74
N LYS A 412 -13.94 4.31 20.03
CA LYS A 412 -13.56 5.41 20.94
C LYS A 412 -12.32 6.14 20.45
N HIS A 413 -11.26 5.42 20.07
CA HIS A 413 -10.03 6.03 19.60
C HIS A 413 -10.19 6.71 18.25
N LEU A 414 -10.92 6.10 17.31
CA LEU A 414 -11.21 6.71 16.01
C LEU A 414 -12.10 7.95 16.12
N ARG A 415 -13.08 7.97 17.03
CA ARG A 415 -13.90 9.16 17.29
C ARG A 415 -13.10 10.33 17.86
N ASN A 416 -12.11 10.04 18.72
CA ASN A 416 -11.20 11.07 19.21
C ASN A 416 -10.31 11.63 18.08
N ALA A 417 -9.75 10.77 17.23
CA ALA A 417 -9.03 11.21 16.03
C ALA A 417 -9.93 12.07 15.12
N LEU A 418 -11.17 11.65 14.89
CA LEU A 418 -12.17 12.38 14.10
C LEU A 418 -12.42 13.78 14.66
N SER A 419 -12.66 13.88 15.98
CA SER A 419 -12.91 15.17 16.65
C SER A 419 -11.73 16.14 16.50
N LEU A 420 -10.50 15.64 16.70
CA LEU A 420 -9.28 16.43 16.57
C LEU A 420 -9.08 16.89 15.12
N LEU A 421 -9.33 16.02 14.13
CA LEU A 421 -9.20 16.34 12.71
C LEU A 421 -10.25 17.37 12.24
N LEU A 422 -11.47 17.31 12.76
CA LEU A 422 -12.52 18.30 12.48
C LEU A 422 -12.16 19.71 13.00
N ALA A 423 -11.31 19.79 14.03
CA ALA A 423 -10.83 21.06 14.56
C ALA A 423 -9.67 21.66 13.73
N MET A 424 -9.09 20.90 12.80
CA MET A 424 -8.00 21.33 11.92
C MET A 424 -8.54 21.87 10.59
N LYS A 425 -7.76 22.77 9.95
CA LYS A 425 -8.07 23.17 8.57
C LYS A 425 -7.82 21.99 7.62
N PRO A 426 -8.70 21.69 6.64
CA PRO A 426 -8.55 20.52 5.77
C PRO A 426 -7.19 20.42 5.07
N GLU A 427 -6.57 21.54 4.71
CA GLU A 427 -5.29 21.62 3.99
C GLU A 427 -4.08 21.53 4.92
N SER A 428 -4.27 21.60 6.24
CA SER A 428 -3.16 21.57 7.19
C SER A 428 -2.57 20.17 7.30
N LEU A 429 -1.24 20.08 7.37
CA LEU A 429 -0.55 18.80 7.52
C LEU A 429 -0.71 18.29 8.96
N VAL A 430 -0.98 16.99 9.09
CA VAL A 430 -0.99 16.31 10.39
C VAL A 430 0.46 16.09 10.81
N ALA A 431 0.81 16.52 12.02
CA ALA A 431 2.17 16.35 12.54
C ALA A 431 2.58 14.87 12.56
N TYR A 432 3.85 14.60 12.21
CA TYR A 432 4.45 13.24 12.16
C TYR A 432 3.80 12.28 11.14
N SER A 433 2.94 12.76 10.24
CA SER A 433 2.21 11.93 9.27
C SER A 433 2.93 11.74 7.94
N GLU A 434 4.16 12.23 7.81
CA GLU A 434 4.93 12.24 6.56
C GLU A 434 4.24 12.98 5.39
N GLY A 435 3.40 13.97 5.69
CA GLY A 435 2.81 14.87 4.68
C GLY A 435 1.31 14.68 4.42
N ILE A 436 0.59 13.92 5.25
CA ILE A 436 -0.85 13.73 5.12
C ILE A 436 -1.59 14.98 5.62
N THR A 437 -2.58 15.45 4.86
CA THR A 437 -3.45 16.57 5.26
C THR A 437 -4.54 16.12 6.23
N ALA A 438 -5.02 17.04 7.07
CA ALA A 438 -6.09 16.77 8.03
C ALA A 438 -7.38 16.34 7.34
N GLY A 439 -7.75 16.99 6.24
CA GLY A 439 -8.92 16.62 5.44
C GLY A 439 -8.81 15.19 4.91
N ARG A 440 -7.62 14.79 4.46
CA ARG A 440 -7.41 13.43 3.96
C ARG A 440 -7.46 12.38 5.06
N LEU A 441 -6.81 12.64 6.19
CA LEU A 441 -6.87 11.70 7.32
C LEU A 441 -8.29 11.61 7.91
N LEU A 442 -9.05 12.70 7.87
CA LEU A 442 -10.45 12.74 8.28
C LEU A 442 -11.29 11.76 7.45
N GLU A 443 -11.15 11.77 6.13
CA GLU A 443 -11.85 10.83 5.23
C GLU A 443 -11.53 9.37 5.57
N VAL A 444 -10.25 9.06 5.80
CA VAL A 444 -9.83 7.70 6.20
C VAL A 444 -10.48 7.29 7.51
N VAL A 445 -10.43 8.14 8.53
CA VAL A 445 -11.03 7.87 9.85
C VAL A 445 -12.54 7.67 9.74
N GLN A 446 -13.23 8.49 8.94
CA GLN A 446 -14.68 8.36 8.70
C GLN A 446 -15.02 7.02 8.05
N SER A 447 -14.28 6.61 7.01
CA SER A 447 -14.46 5.31 6.36
C SER A 447 -14.27 4.15 7.33
N MET A 448 -13.31 4.26 8.25
CA MET A 448 -13.05 3.22 9.25
C MET A 448 -14.17 3.11 10.30
N ILE A 449 -14.69 4.25 10.79
CA ILE A 449 -15.82 4.24 11.73
C ILE A 449 -17.06 3.61 11.10
N GLN A 450 -17.34 3.90 9.82
CA GLN A 450 -18.46 3.30 9.08
C GLN A 450 -18.35 1.77 8.90
N ARG A 451 -17.17 1.18 9.06
CA ARG A 451 -16.97 -0.28 9.01
C ARG A 451 -17.16 -0.96 10.36
N ILE A 452 -17.15 -0.20 11.45
CA ILE A 452 -17.33 -0.71 12.82
C ILE A 452 -18.82 -0.75 13.17
N LEU A 453 -19.58 0.23 12.68
CA LEU A 453 -21.05 0.30 12.74
C LEU A 453 -21.67 -0.59 11.66
#